data_AF-A0A4R5ESG8-F1
#
_entry.id   AF-A0A4R5ESG8-F1
#
_cell.length_a   1.000
_cell.length_b   1.000
_cell.length_c   1.000
_cell.angle_alpha   90.00
_cell.angle_beta   90.00
_cell.angle_gamma   90.00
#
_symmetry.space_group_name_H-M   'P 1'
#
loop_
_entity.id
_entity.type
_entity.pdbx_description
1 polymer ?
#
loop_
_entity_poly.entity_id
_entity_poly.type
_entity_poly.pdbx_seq_one_letter_code
_entity_poly.pdbx_strand_id
1 'polypeptide(L)'
;MATPDQVLESTGPQSGRVSRRRRRWPRVAAGVAAVLVVLAGMALAVFHHGLPWWKGEGDHNHVYESDVGSQRYQVHLPPQYDGTTRLPVIMAIHGCGMSGFGWNSMKSTTQFNDLADREGFIVVYPTQRLFRNALNCWNSADPRDQHRDTGEPALLAGVAREVVETYNADPDQVHVAGASSGAGTAVILAVTYPDVFATVTSVAGGEYGLNQVDPDDPDATPPEYTARQAWSQMGDRARSVPLLVIQGEEDDVVPPLVATRLVEHWTAVSDLVDDGVLNDSLQMVEETTIVPEDDGRHAYERTTITTQDAPVLVESYLVDDMGHAWPGPDGEGLFTDHAGPDASALVWDFARRHPRGPSE
;
A
#
# COMPACT_ATOMS: atom_id res chain seq x y z
N MET A 1 4.69 91.18 15.97
CA MET A 1 5.95 91.96 15.87
C MET A 1 6.55 91.67 14.49
N ALA A 2 6.84 92.69 13.69
CA ALA A 2 7.87 92.56 12.64
C ALA A 2 9.25 92.64 13.35
N THR A 3 10.43 92.36 12.79
CA THR A 3 11.09 92.55 11.47
C THR A 3 12.55 92.03 11.68
N PRO A 4 13.54 92.10 10.75
CA PRO A 4 13.57 91.85 9.30
C PRO A 4 14.84 91.05 8.86
N ASP A 5 15.15 91.03 7.54
CA ASP A 5 16.50 91.04 6.90
C ASP A 5 17.50 89.87 7.14
N GLN A 6 18.44 89.47 6.24
CA GLN A 6 18.76 89.68 4.80
C GLN A 6 19.74 88.51 4.37
N VAL A 7 20.35 88.33 3.19
CA VAL A 7 20.62 89.15 1.98
C VAL A 7 20.80 88.27 0.69
N LEU A 8 20.80 88.92 -0.48
CA LEU A 8 21.33 88.63 -1.85
C LEU A 8 22.25 87.38 -2.07
N GLU A 9 22.02 86.50 -3.08
CA GLU A 9 22.55 86.49 -4.50
C GLU A 9 23.60 85.37 -4.77
N SER A 10 23.90 84.86 -5.99
CA SER A 10 23.34 85.02 -7.35
C SER A 10 23.66 83.79 -8.26
N THR A 11 23.05 83.72 -9.46
CA THR A 11 23.42 82.91 -10.66
C THR A 11 23.30 81.36 -10.62
N GLY A 12 23.00 80.77 -11.80
CA GLY A 12 23.06 79.32 -12.10
C GLY A 12 24.12 79.02 -13.17
N PRO A 13 23.96 78.05 -14.10
CA PRO A 13 22.88 77.06 -14.29
C PRO A 13 23.40 75.60 -14.49
N GLN A 14 22.51 74.61 -14.67
CA GLN A 14 22.69 73.51 -15.66
C GLN A 14 21.43 72.66 -15.89
N SER A 15 21.43 71.85 -16.97
CA SER A 15 20.23 71.18 -17.52
C SER A 15 20.23 69.65 -17.32
N GLY A 16 19.12 69.11 -16.80
CA GLY A 16 18.92 67.66 -16.64
C GLY A 16 17.79 67.11 -17.52
N ARG A 17 18.11 66.27 -18.52
CA ARG A 17 17.11 65.54 -19.32
C ARG A 17 16.58 64.31 -18.58
N VAL A 18 15.38 64.36 -18.03
CA VAL A 18 14.70 63.18 -17.45
C VAL A 18 14.19 62.25 -18.56
N SER A 19 14.72 61.03 -18.65
CA SER A 19 14.28 60.04 -19.65
C SER A 19 13.11 59.19 -19.12
N ARG A 20 11.97 59.22 -19.81
CA ARG A 20 10.80 58.37 -19.49
C ARG A 20 11.03 56.92 -19.94
N ARG A 21 11.68 56.12 -19.08
CA ARG A 21 11.93 54.68 -19.29
C ARG A 21 10.59 53.90 -19.33
N ARG A 22 10.13 53.47 -20.51
CA ARG A 22 8.92 52.63 -20.66
C ARG A 22 9.04 51.35 -19.81
N ARG A 23 8.10 51.10 -18.90
CA ARG A 23 8.10 49.90 -18.02
C ARG A 23 7.94 48.62 -18.86
N ARG A 24 8.99 47.80 -18.95
CA ARG A 24 8.97 46.47 -19.63
C ARG A 24 8.22 45.36 -18.86
N TRP A 25 7.56 45.71 -17.76
CA TRP A 25 7.07 44.78 -16.73
C TRP A 25 6.08 43.69 -17.20
N PRO A 26 5.03 43.95 -18.01
CA PRO A 26 4.00 42.93 -18.27
C PRO A 26 4.53 41.71 -19.05
N ARG A 27 5.58 41.86 -19.87
CA ARG A 27 6.19 40.72 -20.59
C ARG A 27 7.07 39.85 -19.69
N VAL A 28 7.65 40.42 -18.63
CA VAL A 28 8.45 39.66 -17.66
C VAL A 28 7.54 38.85 -16.75
N ALA A 29 6.47 39.46 -16.24
CA ALA A 29 5.48 38.76 -15.40
C ALA A 29 4.83 37.57 -16.13
N ALA A 30 4.43 37.74 -17.40
CA ALA A 30 3.89 36.65 -18.20
C ALA A 30 4.92 35.51 -18.44
N GLY A 31 6.19 35.85 -18.66
CA GLY A 31 7.27 34.86 -18.81
C GLY A 31 7.52 34.07 -17.51
N VAL A 32 7.55 34.74 -16.37
CA VAL A 32 7.70 34.08 -15.05
C VAL A 32 6.51 33.18 -14.75
N ALA A 33 5.28 33.62 -15.02
CA ALA A 33 4.09 32.80 -14.83
C ALA A 33 4.11 31.53 -15.72
N ALA A 34 4.50 31.66 -16.99
CA ALA A 34 4.64 30.52 -17.89
C ALA A 34 5.72 29.53 -17.43
N VAL A 35 6.88 30.03 -16.96
CA VAL A 35 7.94 29.19 -16.40
C VAL A 35 7.49 28.48 -15.12
N LEU A 36 6.76 29.15 -14.22
CA LEU A 36 6.21 28.52 -13.01
C LEU A 36 5.17 27.44 -13.33
N VAL A 37 4.31 27.66 -14.33
CA VAL A 37 3.36 26.62 -14.79
C VAL A 37 4.09 25.43 -15.43
N VAL A 38 5.15 25.67 -16.21
CA VAL A 38 5.97 24.57 -16.77
C VAL A 38 6.73 23.82 -15.67
N LEU A 39 7.30 24.52 -14.68
CA LEU A 39 8.00 23.88 -13.55
C LEU A 39 7.03 23.10 -12.64
N ALA A 40 5.84 23.62 -12.38
CA ALA A 40 4.79 22.90 -11.66
C ALA A 40 4.30 21.68 -12.44
N GLY A 41 4.12 21.81 -13.77
CA GLY A 41 3.78 20.71 -14.66
C GLY A 41 4.89 19.65 -14.74
N MET A 42 6.16 20.05 -14.74
CA MET A 42 7.30 19.14 -14.67
C MET A 42 7.40 18.45 -13.31
N ALA A 43 7.22 19.17 -12.19
CA ALA A 43 7.21 18.58 -10.86
C ALA A 43 6.06 17.57 -10.71
N LEU A 44 4.85 17.92 -11.20
CA LEU A 44 3.69 17.02 -11.23
C LEU A 44 3.94 15.82 -12.15
N ALA A 45 4.55 16.00 -13.31
CA ALA A 45 4.90 14.90 -14.22
C ALA A 45 5.99 13.99 -13.63
N VAL A 46 6.99 14.54 -12.95
CA VAL A 46 8.03 13.80 -12.24
C VAL A 46 7.46 13.00 -11.07
N PHE A 47 6.59 13.62 -10.27
CA PHE A 47 5.92 12.96 -9.15
C PHE A 47 4.94 11.88 -9.63
N HIS A 48 4.19 12.14 -10.71
CA HIS A 48 3.16 11.22 -11.19
C HIS A 48 3.72 10.10 -12.08
N HIS A 49 4.68 10.40 -12.97
CA HIS A 49 5.24 9.40 -13.89
C HIS A 49 6.48 8.67 -13.36
N GLY A 50 7.07 9.19 -12.29
CA GLY A 50 8.45 8.91 -11.92
C GLY A 50 9.44 9.59 -12.88
N LEU A 51 10.69 9.70 -12.46
CA LEU A 51 11.79 10.02 -13.36
C LEU A 51 12.18 8.77 -14.15
N PRO A 52 12.70 8.89 -15.39
CA PRO A 52 13.02 7.72 -16.23
C PRO A 52 14.03 6.74 -15.60
N TRP A 53 14.80 7.18 -14.60
CA TRP A 53 15.76 6.36 -13.85
C TRP A 53 15.17 5.70 -12.59
N TRP A 54 13.91 5.95 -12.23
CA TRP A 54 13.14 5.11 -11.30
C TRP A 54 12.37 4.00 -12.03
N LYS A 55 12.72 3.76 -13.29
CA LYS A 55 12.29 2.61 -14.08
C LYS A 55 13.53 1.78 -14.39
N GLY A 56 13.65 0.63 -13.74
CA GLY A 56 14.69 -0.37 -13.98
C GLY A 56 14.39 -1.24 -15.20
N GLU A 57 15.18 -2.30 -15.31
CA GLU A 57 14.89 -3.44 -16.19
C GLU A 57 13.67 -4.22 -15.65
N GLY A 58 12.97 -4.97 -16.52
CA GLY A 58 11.72 -5.66 -16.17
C GLY A 58 10.50 -4.76 -15.88
N ASP A 59 10.66 -3.46 -15.62
CA ASP A 59 9.56 -2.58 -15.25
C ASP A 59 8.65 -2.16 -16.41
N HIS A 60 7.36 -1.94 -16.14
CA HIS A 60 6.37 -1.36 -17.04
C HIS A 60 5.42 -0.43 -16.26
N ASN A 61 5.07 0.74 -16.82
CA ASN A 61 4.21 1.73 -16.14
C ASN A 61 2.83 1.80 -16.80
N HIS A 62 1.76 1.65 -16.01
CA HIS A 62 0.39 1.47 -16.47
C HIS A 62 -0.61 2.42 -15.80
N VAL A 63 -1.77 2.58 -16.42
CA VAL A 63 -2.96 3.21 -15.85
C VAL A 63 -4.18 2.38 -16.24
N TYR A 64 -4.78 1.69 -15.28
CA TYR A 64 -6.08 1.04 -15.42
C TYR A 64 -7.19 2.10 -15.40
N GLU A 65 -8.19 2.00 -16.28
CA GLU A 65 -9.33 2.92 -16.33
C GLU A 65 -10.67 2.18 -16.34
N SER A 66 -11.67 2.74 -15.66
CA SER A 66 -13.00 2.16 -15.43
C SER A 66 -14.02 3.24 -15.05
N ASP A 67 -15.30 2.89 -14.96
CA ASP A 67 -16.36 3.83 -14.56
C ASP A 67 -16.21 4.35 -13.11
N VAL A 68 -15.53 3.60 -12.22
CA VAL A 68 -15.18 4.05 -10.85
C VAL A 68 -13.91 4.92 -10.80
N GLY A 69 -13.28 5.18 -11.96
CA GLY A 69 -12.13 6.05 -12.14
C GLY A 69 -10.91 5.33 -12.70
N SER A 70 -9.72 5.89 -12.48
CA SER A 70 -8.47 5.29 -12.95
C SER A 70 -7.42 5.13 -11.85
N GLN A 71 -6.65 4.06 -11.94
CA GLN A 71 -5.62 3.66 -10.97
C GLN A 71 -4.28 3.50 -11.66
N ARG A 72 -3.23 4.07 -11.06
CA ARG A 72 -1.88 4.00 -11.60
C ARG A 72 -1.10 2.86 -10.94
N TYR A 73 -0.31 2.13 -11.70
CA TYR A 73 0.56 1.09 -11.18
C TYR A 73 1.86 0.95 -12.00
N GLN A 74 2.87 0.33 -11.39
CA GLN A 74 4.03 -0.23 -12.08
C GLN A 74 3.95 -1.76 -11.97
N VAL A 75 4.21 -2.47 -13.07
CA VAL A 75 4.46 -3.91 -13.09
C VAL A 75 5.96 -4.12 -13.18
N HIS A 76 6.47 -5.15 -12.52
CA HIS A 76 7.81 -5.67 -12.75
C HIS A 76 7.72 -7.12 -13.21
N LEU A 77 8.37 -7.41 -14.34
CA LEU A 77 8.46 -8.72 -14.96
C LEU A 77 9.89 -9.26 -14.77
N PRO A 78 10.06 -10.45 -14.18
CA PRO A 78 11.38 -11.02 -13.95
C PRO A 78 11.96 -11.61 -15.27
N PRO A 79 13.29 -11.83 -15.37
CA PRO A 79 13.95 -12.44 -16.54
C PRO A 79 13.38 -13.78 -17.03
N GLN A 80 12.67 -14.50 -16.15
CA GLN A 80 11.95 -15.75 -16.41
C GLN A 80 10.69 -15.55 -17.29
N TYR A 81 10.21 -14.31 -17.44
CA TYR A 81 9.00 -14.00 -18.19
C TYR A 81 9.21 -14.10 -19.71
N ASP A 82 8.71 -15.19 -20.31
CA ASP A 82 8.72 -15.43 -21.76
C ASP A 82 7.38 -15.09 -22.47
N GLY A 83 6.34 -14.72 -21.71
CA GLY A 83 4.98 -14.44 -22.21
C GLY A 83 4.14 -15.68 -22.57
N THR A 84 4.63 -16.88 -22.29
CA THR A 84 3.94 -18.16 -22.52
C THR A 84 3.78 -18.98 -21.23
N THR A 85 4.80 -18.98 -20.38
CA THR A 85 4.79 -19.53 -19.03
C THR A 85 3.98 -18.61 -18.12
N ARG A 86 2.95 -19.14 -17.45
CA ARG A 86 2.20 -18.38 -16.45
C ARG A 86 3.03 -18.24 -15.19
N LEU A 87 3.17 -17.02 -14.70
CA LEU A 87 3.86 -16.71 -13.45
C LEU A 87 2.84 -16.23 -12.40
N PRO A 88 3.06 -16.51 -11.10
CA PRO A 88 2.31 -15.89 -10.01
C PRO A 88 2.44 -14.36 -10.00
N VAL A 89 1.53 -13.69 -9.31
CA VAL A 89 1.51 -12.23 -9.14
C VAL A 89 1.49 -11.87 -7.65
N ILE A 90 2.35 -10.95 -7.22
CA ILE A 90 2.21 -10.25 -5.92
C ILE A 90 1.85 -8.79 -6.18
N MET A 91 0.67 -8.37 -5.71
CA MET A 91 0.30 -6.96 -5.62
C MET A 91 0.76 -6.38 -4.29
N ALA A 92 1.73 -5.48 -4.32
CA ALA A 92 2.36 -4.89 -3.14
C ALA A 92 1.84 -3.46 -2.90
N ILE A 93 0.99 -3.27 -1.88
CA ILE A 93 0.24 -2.04 -1.61
C ILE A 93 0.93 -1.21 -0.52
N HIS A 94 1.32 0.02 -0.88
CA HIS A 94 2.10 0.91 -0.02
C HIS A 94 1.34 1.50 1.18
N GLY A 95 2.07 1.86 2.24
CA GLY A 95 1.53 2.58 3.40
C GLY A 95 1.30 4.08 3.18
N CYS A 96 0.89 4.78 4.25
CA CYS A 96 0.76 6.25 4.24
C CYS A 96 2.13 6.93 3.99
N GLY A 97 2.14 8.10 3.32
CA GLY A 97 3.37 8.83 3.03
C GLY A 97 4.32 8.17 2.02
N MET A 98 3.94 7.01 1.47
CA MET A 98 4.70 6.25 0.48
C MET A 98 4.15 6.45 -0.95
N SER A 99 4.76 5.72 -1.89
CA SER A 99 4.26 5.45 -3.24
C SER A 99 4.40 3.96 -3.56
N GLY A 100 3.83 3.46 -4.66
CA GLY A 100 4.08 2.08 -5.10
C GLY A 100 5.52 1.90 -5.58
N PHE A 101 6.01 2.85 -6.37
CA PHE A 101 7.33 2.85 -7.02
C PHE A 101 7.90 4.27 -7.06
N GLY A 102 9.23 4.42 -6.94
CA GLY A 102 9.92 5.71 -7.00
C GLY A 102 10.54 6.10 -5.65
N TRP A 103 10.33 7.33 -5.20
CA TRP A 103 10.84 7.79 -3.90
C TRP A 103 9.95 7.32 -2.75
N ASN A 104 10.57 6.81 -1.67
CA ASN A 104 9.91 6.25 -0.47
C ASN A 104 8.76 5.31 -0.86
N SER A 105 9.10 4.16 -1.45
CA SER A 105 8.15 3.35 -2.22
C SER A 105 8.06 1.91 -1.76
N MET A 106 6.90 1.27 -1.90
CA MET A 106 6.73 -0.14 -1.56
C MET A 106 7.76 -1.01 -2.29
N LYS A 107 8.04 -0.70 -3.56
CA LYS A 107 9.10 -1.35 -4.34
C LYS A 107 10.47 -1.31 -3.67
N SER A 108 10.92 -0.14 -3.22
CA SER A 108 12.23 0.01 -2.56
C SER A 108 12.22 -0.58 -1.13
N THR A 109 11.11 -0.43 -0.42
CA THR A 109 10.94 -0.92 0.96
C THR A 109 10.85 -2.45 1.03
N THR A 110 10.31 -3.11 0.01
CA THR A 110 10.17 -4.58 -0.03
C THR A 110 11.30 -5.28 -0.78
N GLN A 111 11.98 -4.62 -1.73
CA GLN A 111 12.89 -5.27 -2.68
C GLN A 111 12.28 -6.50 -3.39
N PHE A 112 10.94 -6.57 -3.55
CA PHE A 112 10.27 -7.69 -4.23
C PHE A 112 10.77 -7.92 -5.67
N ASN A 113 11.31 -6.90 -6.34
CA ASN A 113 12.00 -7.04 -7.62
C ASN A 113 13.17 -8.03 -7.55
N ASP A 114 14.10 -7.85 -6.61
CA ASP A 114 15.30 -8.70 -6.53
C ASP A 114 14.94 -10.14 -6.16
N LEU A 115 13.82 -10.35 -5.47
CA LEU A 115 13.28 -11.67 -5.15
C LEU A 115 12.53 -12.28 -6.35
N ALA A 116 11.73 -11.49 -7.07
CA ALA A 116 11.06 -11.89 -8.31
C ALA A 116 12.05 -12.37 -9.38
N ASP A 117 13.18 -11.66 -9.55
CA ASP A 117 14.25 -12.02 -10.48
C ASP A 117 14.95 -13.35 -10.14
N ARG A 118 14.90 -13.78 -8.87
CA ARG A 118 15.42 -15.09 -8.43
C ARG A 118 14.38 -16.19 -8.60
N GLU A 119 13.14 -15.92 -8.17
CA GLU A 119 12.12 -16.92 -7.90
C GLU A 119 11.08 -17.09 -9.02
N GLY A 120 10.91 -16.09 -9.89
CA GLY A 120 10.02 -16.15 -11.06
C GLY A 120 8.55 -15.80 -10.78
N PHE A 121 8.27 -14.62 -10.21
CA PHE A 121 6.91 -14.07 -10.09
C PHE A 121 6.83 -12.61 -10.57
N ILE A 122 5.64 -12.17 -10.95
CA ILE A 122 5.35 -10.78 -11.39
C ILE A 122 5.01 -9.94 -10.16
N VAL A 123 5.52 -8.71 -10.08
CA VAL A 123 5.20 -7.77 -8.99
C VAL A 123 4.38 -6.59 -9.51
N VAL A 124 3.37 -6.17 -8.75
CA VAL A 124 2.45 -5.08 -9.11
C VAL A 124 2.41 -4.05 -7.99
N TYR A 125 2.88 -2.84 -8.28
CA TYR A 125 2.96 -1.72 -7.35
C TYR A 125 1.94 -0.63 -7.72
N PRO A 126 0.69 -0.70 -7.22
CA PRO A 126 -0.26 0.39 -7.36
C PRO A 126 0.18 1.62 -6.53
N THR A 127 -0.08 2.83 -7.04
CA THR A 127 0.25 4.09 -6.37
C THR A 127 -1.00 4.95 -6.18
N GLN A 128 -1.28 5.34 -4.94
CA GLN A 128 -2.35 6.27 -4.57
C GLN A 128 -2.15 7.66 -5.19
N ARG A 129 -3.24 8.41 -5.35
CA ARG A 129 -3.24 9.79 -5.87
C ARG A 129 -3.42 10.80 -4.74
N LEU A 130 -2.51 11.78 -4.64
CA LEU A 130 -2.60 12.95 -3.74
C LEU A 130 -3.97 13.66 -3.76
N PHE A 131 -4.67 13.63 -4.91
CA PHE A 131 -6.00 14.24 -5.07
C PHE A 131 -7.16 13.42 -4.47
N ARG A 132 -6.92 12.17 -4.09
CA ARG A 132 -7.84 11.35 -3.27
C ARG A 132 -7.54 11.48 -1.80
N ASN A 133 -6.27 11.30 -1.43
CA ASN A 133 -5.79 11.45 -0.06
C ASN A 133 -4.49 12.26 -0.03
N ALA A 134 -4.47 13.39 0.67
CA ALA A 134 -3.34 14.31 0.72
C ALA A 134 -2.10 13.75 1.46
N LEU A 135 -2.27 12.66 2.22
CA LEU A 135 -1.19 11.93 2.89
C LEU A 135 -0.72 10.69 2.10
N ASN A 136 -1.24 10.48 0.87
CA ASN A 136 -1.08 9.24 0.10
C ASN A 136 -1.54 7.96 0.84
N CYS A 137 -2.36 8.05 1.89
CA CYS A 137 -2.99 6.88 2.49
C CYS A 137 -4.06 6.28 1.56
N TRP A 138 -4.25 4.96 1.63
CA TRP A 138 -5.46 4.31 1.11
C TRP A 138 -6.65 4.60 2.03
N ASN A 139 -7.84 4.74 1.46
CA ASN A 139 -9.00 5.27 2.17
C ASN A 139 -9.85 4.16 2.81
N SER A 140 -9.20 3.15 3.42
CA SER A 140 -9.84 1.98 4.03
C SER A 140 -10.96 2.30 5.02
N ALA A 141 -10.94 3.48 5.65
CA ALA A 141 -12.01 3.93 6.54
C ALA A 141 -13.27 4.48 5.84
N ASP A 142 -13.25 4.72 4.52
CA ASP A 142 -14.42 5.16 3.76
C ASP A 142 -15.39 3.99 3.52
N PRO A 143 -16.69 4.10 3.85
CA PRO A 143 -17.66 3.04 3.61
C PRO A 143 -17.77 2.58 2.14
N ARG A 144 -17.39 3.42 1.17
CA ARG A 144 -17.36 3.04 -0.26
C ARG A 144 -16.22 2.08 -0.60
N ASP A 145 -15.18 2.07 0.22
CA ASP A 145 -14.00 1.21 0.09
C ASP A 145 -14.14 -0.06 0.96
N GLN A 146 -15.30 -0.29 1.60
CA GLN A 146 -15.65 -1.56 2.27
C GLN A 146 -16.49 -2.50 1.36
N HIS A 147 -16.84 -2.09 0.14
CA HIS A 147 -17.76 -2.82 -0.74
C HIS A 147 -17.15 -3.24 -2.07
N ARG A 148 -17.68 -4.33 -2.65
CA ARG A 148 -17.32 -4.79 -4.00
C ARG A 148 -17.89 -3.86 -5.06
N ASP A 149 -17.19 -3.78 -6.19
CA ASP A 149 -17.48 -3.02 -7.40
C ASP A 149 -17.62 -1.49 -7.18
N THR A 150 -17.17 -1.00 -6.02
CA THR A 150 -17.00 0.42 -5.69
C THR A 150 -15.55 0.76 -5.31
N GLY A 151 -15.24 2.05 -5.39
CA GLY A 151 -14.10 2.62 -4.66
C GLY A 151 -12.70 2.21 -5.13
N GLU A 152 -11.76 2.24 -4.20
CA GLU A 152 -10.37 1.81 -4.36
C GLU A 152 -10.24 0.27 -4.53
N PRO A 153 -11.03 -0.58 -3.83
CA PRO A 153 -10.98 -2.04 -4.04
C PRO A 153 -11.32 -2.46 -5.47
N ALA A 154 -12.36 -1.88 -6.08
CA ALA A 154 -12.73 -2.17 -7.47
C ALA A 154 -11.64 -1.82 -8.49
N LEU A 155 -10.89 -0.75 -8.23
CA LEU A 155 -9.77 -0.35 -9.07
C LEU A 155 -8.57 -1.29 -8.92
N LEU A 156 -8.28 -1.77 -7.71
CA LEU A 156 -7.18 -2.70 -7.47
C LEU A 156 -7.50 -4.11 -7.98
N ALA A 157 -8.72 -4.60 -7.81
CA ALA A 157 -9.18 -5.84 -8.44
C ALA A 157 -9.24 -5.72 -9.97
N GLY A 158 -9.52 -4.54 -10.51
CA GLY A 158 -9.40 -4.23 -11.94
C GLY A 158 -7.96 -4.33 -12.44
N VAL A 159 -7.00 -3.70 -11.75
CA VAL A 159 -5.56 -3.81 -12.03
C VAL A 159 -5.08 -5.27 -11.98
N ALA A 160 -5.52 -6.05 -11.00
CA ALA A 160 -5.17 -7.47 -10.89
C ALA A 160 -5.60 -8.27 -12.13
N ARG A 161 -6.85 -8.08 -12.59
CA ARG A 161 -7.37 -8.72 -13.80
C ARG A 161 -6.67 -8.22 -15.07
N GLU A 162 -6.41 -6.92 -15.20
CA GLU A 162 -5.67 -6.34 -16.33
C GLU A 162 -4.22 -6.87 -16.41
N VAL A 163 -3.57 -7.14 -15.28
CA VAL A 163 -2.24 -7.79 -15.24
C VAL A 163 -2.32 -9.25 -15.70
N VAL A 164 -3.29 -10.02 -15.22
CA VAL A 164 -3.50 -11.42 -15.66
C VAL A 164 -3.74 -11.49 -17.18
N GLU A 165 -4.60 -10.63 -17.72
CA GLU A 165 -4.91 -10.58 -19.15
C GLU A 165 -3.74 -10.08 -20.00
N THR A 166 -3.05 -9.01 -19.57
CA THR A 166 -1.95 -8.39 -20.33
C THR A 166 -0.71 -9.28 -20.39
N TYR A 167 -0.43 -10.04 -19.32
CA TYR A 167 0.80 -10.80 -19.17
C TYR A 167 0.61 -12.33 -19.19
N ASN A 168 -0.61 -12.84 -19.38
CA ASN A 168 -0.92 -14.27 -19.23
C ASN A 168 -0.37 -14.81 -17.88
N ALA A 169 -0.52 -14.02 -16.82
CA ALA A 169 -0.14 -14.44 -15.47
C ALA A 169 -1.11 -15.52 -14.96
N ASP A 170 -0.77 -16.20 -13.87
CA ASP A 170 -1.62 -17.27 -13.35
C ASP A 170 -2.84 -16.72 -12.58
N PRO A 171 -4.10 -16.95 -13.04
CA PRO A 171 -5.30 -16.45 -12.39
C PRO A 171 -5.60 -17.15 -11.04
N ASP A 172 -4.99 -18.30 -10.78
CA ASP A 172 -5.12 -19.04 -9.53
C ASP A 172 -3.95 -18.73 -8.55
N GLN A 173 -2.97 -17.92 -8.96
CA GLN A 173 -1.85 -17.42 -8.13
C GLN A 173 -1.67 -15.90 -8.18
N VAL A 174 -2.76 -15.15 -8.02
CA VAL A 174 -2.72 -13.70 -7.77
C VAL A 174 -2.80 -13.45 -6.26
N HIS A 175 -1.79 -12.84 -5.67
CA HIS A 175 -1.66 -12.62 -4.23
C HIS A 175 -1.63 -11.11 -3.93
N VAL A 176 -2.08 -10.70 -2.74
CA VAL A 176 -2.00 -9.29 -2.30
C VAL A 176 -1.29 -9.17 -0.97
N ALA A 177 -0.34 -8.24 -0.88
CA ALA A 177 0.40 -7.90 0.33
C ALA A 177 0.38 -6.39 0.53
N GLY A 178 0.26 -5.91 1.75
CA GLY A 178 0.27 -4.47 2.03
C GLY A 178 0.93 -4.10 3.34
N ALA A 179 1.28 -2.83 3.46
CA ALA A 179 1.80 -2.21 4.68
C ALA A 179 0.87 -1.11 5.19
N SER A 180 0.62 -1.00 6.50
CA SER A 180 -0.14 0.12 7.09
C SER A 180 -1.55 0.27 6.47
N SER A 181 -1.95 1.46 6.02
CA SER A 181 -3.23 1.63 5.26
C SER A 181 -3.34 0.72 4.02
N GLY A 182 -2.22 0.32 3.41
CA GLY A 182 -2.17 -0.66 2.33
C GLY A 182 -2.44 -2.10 2.80
N ALA A 183 -2.07 -2.44 4.05
CA ALA A 183 -2.35 -3.74 4.66
C ALA A 183 -3.86 -3.91 4.92
N GLY A 184 -4.50 -2.91 5.53
CA GLY A 184 -5.97 -2.89 5.67
C GLY A 184 -6.68 -2.94 4.30
N THR A 185 -6.11 -2.32 3.27
CA THR A 185 -6.62 -2.42 1.89
C THR A 185 -6.45 -3.82 1.29
N ALA A 186 -5.38 -4.55 1.62
CA ALA A 186 -5.17 -5.95 1.22
C ALA A 186 -6.21 -6.89 1.88
N VAL A 187 -6.50 -6.68 3.17
CA VAL A 187 -7.55 -7.40 3.92
C VAL A 187 -8.94 -7.15 3.30
N ILE A 188 -9.26 -5.88 3.00
CA ILE A 188 -10.48 -5.49 2.28
C ILE A 188 -10.57 -6.15 0.90
N LEU A 189 -9.47 -6.26 0.16
CA LEU A 189 -9.45 -6.90 -1.16
C LEU A 189 -9.73 -8.41 -1.09
N ALA A 190 -9.23 -9.11 -0.08
CA ALA A 190 -9.55 -10.52 0.13
C ALA A 190 -11.02 -10.75 0.53
N VAL A 191 -11.64 -9.80 1.24
CA VAL A 191 -13.08 -9.85 1.59
C VAL A 191 -13.99 -9.49 0.42
N THR A 192 -13.64 -8.46 -0.35
CA THR A 192 -14.48 -7.98 -1.46
C THR A 192 -14.27 -8.78 -2.75
N TYR A 193 -13.05 -9.28 -3.00
CA TYR A 193 -12.67 -10.11 -4.15
C TYR A 193 -11.93 -11.40 -3.76
N PRO A 194 -12.52 -12.28 -2.94
CA PRO A 194 -12.01 -13.64 -2.70
C PRO A 194 -11.92 -14.45 -4.00
N ASP A 195 -12.71 -14.07 -5.01
CA ASP A 195 -12.68 -14.57 -6.39
C ASP A 195 -11.42 -14.18 -7.20
N VAL A 196 -10.61 -13.23 -6.72
CA VAL A 196 -9.40 -12.74 -7.41
C VAL A 196 -8.14 -13.11 -6.65
N PHE A 197 -8.08 -12.80 -5.35
CA PHE A 197 -6.84 -12.94 -4.58
C PHE A 197 -6.76 -14.30 -3.88
N ALA A 198 -5.72 -15.08 -4.23
CA ALA A 198 -5.40 -16.40 -3.69
C ALA A 198 -5.07 -16.36 -2.19
N THR A 199 -4.22 -15.40 -1.77
CA THR A 199 -3.90 -15.10 -0.37
C THR A 199 -3.86 -13.59 -0.11
N VAL A 200 -3.84 -13.23 1.18
CA VAL A 200 -3.59 -11.87 1.68
C VAL A 200 -2.41 -11.84 2.65
N THR A 201 -1.62 -10.76 2.62
CA THR A 201 -0.66 -10.41 3.68
C THR A 201 -0.93 -9.01 4.24
N SER A 202 -0.98 -8.92 5.56
CA SER A 202 -1.13 -7.69 6.33
C SER A 202 0.13 -7.41 7.15
N VAL A 203 0.89 -6.38 6.80
CA VAL A 203 2.03 -5.89 7.61
C VAL A 203 1.63 -4.60 8.31
N ALA A 204 1.56 -4.61 9.64
CA ALA A 204 1.03 -3.51 10.46
C ALA A 204 -0.35 -3.00 9.98
N GLY A 205 -1.29 -3.93 9.79
CA GLY A 205 -2.67 -3.66 9.36
C GLY A 205 -3.71 -4.17 10.36
N GLY A 206 -4.97 -4.28 9.94
CA GLY A 206 -6.08 -4.70 10.81
C GLY A 206 -7.29 -5.22 10.06
N GLU A 207 -8.35 -5.59 10.79
CA GLU A 207 -9.49 -6.31 10.21
C GLU A 207 -10.31 -5.53 9.17
N TYR A 208 -11.07 -6.27 8.36
CA TYR A 208 -12.15 -5.68 7.57
C TYR A 208 -13.15 -5.01 8.53
N GLY A 209 -13.66 -3.83 8.17
CA GLY A 209 -14.58 -3.08 9.03
C GLY A 209 -13.97 -2.45 10.29
N LEU A 210 -12.64 -2.43 10.45
CA LEU A 210 -11.93 -1.79 11.58
C LEU A 210 -12.36 -0.33 11.82
N ASN A 211 -12.85 0.37 10.79
CA ASN A 211 -13.39 1.73 10.89
C ASN A 211 -14.69 1.87 11.72
N GLN A 212 -15.23 0.76 12.24
CA GLN A 212 -16.34 0.73 13.19
C GLN A 212 -15.89 0.52 14.65
N VAL A 213 -14.62 0.15 14.86
CA VAL A 213 -14.05 -0.12 16.18
C VAL A 213 -13.64 1.21 16.83
N ASP A 214 -14.05 1.41 18.08
CA ASP A 214 -13.60 2.56 18.87
C ASP A 214 -12.23 2.23 19.51
N PRO A 215 -11.16 2.99 19.27
CA PRO A 215 -9.86 2.74 19.90
C PRO A 215 -9.89 2.87 21.44
N ASP A 216 -10.83 3.65 22.01
CA ASP A 216 -11.00 3.81 23.45
C ASP A 216 -11.89 2.71 24.07
N ASP A 217 -12.64 1.95 23.27
CA ASP A 217 -13.53 0.83 23.69
C ASP A 217 -13.63 -0.26 22.58
N PRO A 218 -12.53 -0.99 22.29
CA PRO A 218 -12.49 -1.92 21.15
C PRO A 218 -13.41 -3.14 21.33
N ASP A 219 -13.72 -3.50 22.58
CA ASP A 219 -14.61 -4.61 22.93
C ASP A 219 -16.08 -4.32 22.58
N ALA A 220 -16.46 -3.05 22.43
CA ALA A 220 -17.80 -2.66 21.99
C ALA A 220 -18.14 -3.12 20.56
N THR A 221 -17.12 -3.37 19.73
CA THR A 221 -17.24 -3.96 18.39
C THR A 221 -16.31 -5.17 18.29
N PRO A 222 -16.72 -6.35 18.75
CA PRO A 222 -15.85 -7.53 18.80
C PRO A 222 -15.57 -8.09 17.39
N PRO A 223 -14.43 -8.78 17.16
CA PRO A 223 -14.00 -9.25 15.83
C PRO A 223 -15.05 -10.08 15.09
N GLU A 224 -15.86 -10.89 15.79
CA GLU A 224 -16.92 -11.70 15.18
C GLU A 224 -18.06 -10.86 14.58
N TYR A 225 -18.25 -9.62 15.05
CA TYR A 225 -19.24 -8.71 14.47
C TYR A 225 -18.80 -8.26 13.07
N THR A 226 -17.53 -7.84 12.93
CA THR A 226 -16.99 -7.44 11.62
C THR A 226 -16.74 -8.66 10.72
N ALA A 227 -16.42 -9.83 11.28
CA ALA A 227 -16.31 -11.08 10.51
C ALA A 227 -17.63 -11.47 9.81
N ARG A 228 -18.76 -11.32 10.50
CA ARG A 228 -20.10 -11.52 9.91
C ARG A 228 -20.40 -10.52 8.78
N GLN A 229 -19.90 -9.30 8.87
CA GLN A 229 -20.00 -8.33 7.77
C GLN A 229 -19.09 -8.73 6.58
N ALA A 230 -17.87 -9.18 6.85
CA ALA A 230 -16.92 -9.63 5.83
C ALA A 230 -17.46 -10.83 5.04
N TRP A 231 -17.90 -11.89 5.73
CA TRP A 231 -18.57 -13.04 5.11
C TRP A 231 -19.79 -12.62 4.25
N SER A 232 -20.58 -11.66 4.73
CA SER A 232 -21.71 -11.07 3.99
C SER A 232 -21.29 -10.28 2.74
N GLN A 233 -20.07 -9.70 2.68
CA GLN A 233 -19.51 -9.10 1.45
C GLN A 233 -18.93 -10.13 0.48
N MET A 234 -18.40 -11.25 0.98
CA MET A 234 -17.97 -12.36 0.15
C MET A 234 -19.17 -13.01 -0.57
N GLY A 235 -20.27 -13.25 0.16
CA GLY A 235 -21.53 -13.78 -0.40
C GLY A 235 -21.32 -15.08 -1.18
N ASP A 236 -21.90 -15.19 -2.38
CA ASP A 236 -21.78 -16.36 -3.27
C ASP A 236 -20.33 -16.69 -3.73
N ARG A 237 -19.33 -15.89 -3.32
CA ARG A 237 -17.90 -16.08 -3.61
C ARG A 237 -17.09 -16.37 -2.33
N ALA A 238 -17.76 -16.62 -1.22
CA ALA A 238 -17.14 -17.01 0.04
C ALA A 238 -16.28 -18.27 -0.13
N ARG A 239 -15.03 -18.17 0.33
CA ARG A 239 -14.06 -19.27 0.43
C ARG A 239 -13.04 -18.92 1.51
N SER A 240 -12.31 -19.92 2.00
CA SER A 240 -11.15 -19.66 2.85
C SER A 240 -10.05 -19.01 2.00
N VAL A 241 -9.53 -17.87 2.45
CA VAL A 241 -8.43 -17.13 1.83
C VAL A 241 -7.29 -17.08 2.84
N PRO A 242 -6.16 -17.79 2.65
CA PRO A 242 -5.11 -17.81 3.66
C PRO A 242 -4.52 -16.41 3.92
N LEU A 243 -4.29 -16.12 5.20
CA LEU A 243 -3.79 -14.84 5.70
C LEU A 243 -2.39 -14.98 6.32
N LEU A 244 -1.47 -14.12 5.91
CA LEU A 244 -0.21 -13.84 6.62
C LEU A 244 -0.32 -12.51 7.36
N VAL A 245 0.04 -12.47 8.63
CA VAL A 245 0.11 -11.24 9.46
C VAL A 245 1.56 -11.03 9.92
N ILE A 246 2.06 -9.80 9.83
CA ILE A 246 3.35 -9.41 10.42
C ILE A 246 3.16 -8.11 11.18
N GLN A 247 3.54 -8.10 12.45
CA GLN A 247 3.30 -7.00 13.39
C GLN A 247 4.55 -6.76 14.24
N GLY A 248 4.86 -5.49 14.53
CA GLY A 248 5.89 -5.12 15.50
C GLY A 248 5.28 -4.92 16.89
N GLU A 249 5.97 -5.35 17.95
CA GLU A 249 5.50 -5.21 19.32
C GLU A 249 5.51 -3.74 19.81
N GLU A 250 6.46 -2.91 19.35
CA GLU A 250 6.56 -1.47 19.66
C GLU A 250 5.84 -0.57 18.61
N ASP A 251 4.80 -1.08 17.93
CA ASP A 251 4.05 -0.31 16.93
C ASP A 251 3.05 0.68 17.55
N ASP A 252 3.54 1.88 17.88
CA ASP A 252 2.74 3.03 18.34
C ASP A 252 1.73 3.61 17.31
N VAL A 253 1.68 3.09 16.07
CA VAL A 253 0.82 3.62 14.98
C VAL A 253 -0.35 2.69 14.66
N VAL A 254 -0.09 1.38 14.62
CA VAL A 254 -1.09 0.31 14.54
C VAL A 254 -0.76 -0.70 15.65
N PRO A 255 -1.31 -0.52 16.87
CA PRO A 255 -0.93 -1.30 18.04
C PRO A 255 -1.09 -2.82 17.85
N PRO A 256 -0.26 -3.66 18.50
CA PRO A 256 -0.30 -5.12 18.35
C PRO A 256 -1.69 -5.76 18.52
N LEU A 257 -2.54 -5.18 19.38
CA LEU A 257 -3.94 -5.58 19.56
C LEU A 257 -4.73 -5.64 18.23
N VAL A 258 -4.43 -4.77 17.28
CA VAL A 258 -5.08 -4.74 15.96
C VAL A 258 -4.69 -5.96 15.11
N ALA A 259 -3.46 -6.48 15.26
CA ALA A 259 -3.05 -7.74 14.65
C ALA A 259 -3.70 -8.95 15.34
N THR A 260 -3.81 -8.96 16.67
CA THR A 260 -4.55 -9.99 17.42
C THR A 260 -6.00 -10.07 16.94
N ARG A 261 -6.69 -8.93 16.89
CA ARG A 261 -8.07 -8.83 16.40
C ARG A 261 -8.22 -9.22 14.93
N LEU A 262 -7.24 -8.94 14.08
CA LEU A 262 -7.22 -9.40 12.70
C LEU A 262 -7.14 -10.93 12.62
N VAL A 263 -6.35 -11.60 13.48
CA VAL A 263 -6.32 -13.07 13.56
C VAL A 263 -7.67 -13.63 14.02
N GLU A 264 -8.22 -13.11 15.12
CA GLU A 264 -9.54 -13.51 15.66
C GLU A 264 -10.70 -13.27 14.66
N HIS A 265 -10.66 -12.15 13.93
CA HIS A 265 -11.59 -11.87 12.84
C HIS A 265 -11.45 -12.89 11.71
N TRP A 266 -10.23 -13.24 11.31
CA TRP A 266 -10.02 -14.10 10.13
C TRP A 266 -10.33 -15.58 10.40
N THR A 267 -10.11 -16.07 11.62
CA THR A 267 -10.62 -17.38 12.06
C THR A 267 -12.14 -17.38 12.09
N ALA A 268 -12.78 -16.35 12.66
CA ALA A 268 -14.24 -16.21 12.65
C ALA A 268 -14.84 -16.09 11.22
N VAL A 269 -14.19 -15.39 10.29
CA VAL A 269 -14.58 -15.38 8.87
C VAL A 269 -14.50 -16.79 8.28
N SER A 270 -13.49 -17.57 8.64
CA SER A 270 -13.24 -18.89 8.08
C SER A 270 -14.22 -19.95 8.60
N ASP A 271 -14.60 -19.90 9.89
CA ASP A 271 -15.66 -20.75 10.47
C ASP A 271 -17.02 -20.42 9.82
N LEU A 272 -17.32 -19.13 9.60
CA LEU A 272 -18.51 -18.72 8.84
C LEU A 272 -18.50 -19.21 7.38
N VAL A 273 -17.33 -19.34 6.76
CA VAL A 273 -17.21 -19.86 5.38
C VAL A 273 -17.58 -21.35 5.29
N ASP A 274 -17.36 -22.14 6.34
CA ASP A 274 -17.63 -23.60 6.32
C ASP A 274 -19.14 -23.92 6.28
N ASP A 275 -19.89 -23.48 7.30
CA ASP A 275 -21.33 -23.79 7.42
C ASP A 275 -22.26 -22.57 7.61
N GLY A 276 -21.71 -21.36 7.70
CA GLY A 276 -22.46 -20.11 7.94
C GLY A 276 -22.74 -19.79 9.40
N VAL A 277 -22.20 -20.56 10.35
CA VAL A 277 -22.35 -20.39 11.80
C VAL A 277 -21.01 -19.97 12.42
N LEU A 278 -21.02 -19.60 13.72
CA LEU A 278 -19.80 -19.60 14.53
C LEU A 278 -19.96 -20.71 15.57
N ASN A 279 -19.18 -21.77 15.44
CA ASN A 279 -19.29 -23.02 16.19
C ASN A 279 -17.98 -23.82 16.35
N ASP A 280 -16.84 -23.37 15.78
CA ASP A 280 -15.56 -24.10 15.70
C ASP A 280 -15.71 -25.47 15.00
N SER A 281 -16.42 -25.45 13.87
CA SER A 281 -16.60 -26.58 12.96
C SER A 281 -15.27 -27.14 12.46
N LEU A 282 -14.35 -26.23 12.12
CA LEU A 282 -13.05 -26.49 11.51
C LEU A 282 -12.01 -27.07 12.49
N GLN A 283 -12.31 -27.09 13.80
CA GLN A 283 -11.45 -27.62 14.87
C GLN A 283 -10.02 -27.05 14.78
N MET A 284 -9.92 -25.73 14.85
CA MET A 284 -8.67 -25.03 14.54
C MET A 284 -7.56 -25.39 15.53
N VAL A 285 -6.38 -25.73 14.99
CA VAL A 285 -5.18 -26.05 15.80
C VAL A 285 -4.16 -24.93 15.63
N GLU A 286 -3.87 -24.27 16.74
CA GLU A 286 -2.86 -23.22 16.87
C GLU A 286 -1.53 -23.83 17.37
N GLU A 287 -0.44 -23.56 16.65
CA GLU A 287 0.92 -23.92 17.05
C GLU A 287 1.82 -22.68 17.04
N THR A 288 2.49 -22.42 18.17
CA THR A 288 3.37 -21.26 18.39
C THR A 288 4.84 -21.67 18.48
N THR A 289 5.71 -20.96 17.78
CA THR A 289 7.17 -21.13 17.80
C THR A 289 7.87 -19.78 18.02
N ILE A 290 8.61 -19.66 19.11
CA ILE A 290 9.47 -18.49 19.37
C ILE A 290 10.81 -18.70 18.66
N VAL A 291 11.22 -17.72 17.84
CA VAL A 291 12.55 -17.63 17.24
C VAL A 291 13.34 -16.57 18.02
N PRO A 292 14.47 -16.92 18.65
CA PRO A 292 15.25 -15.98 19.46
C PRO A 292 16.07 -15.00 18.60
N GLU A 293 16.49 -13.90 19.22
CA GLU A 293 17.48 -12.95 18.68
C GLU A 293 18.76 -13.67 18.21
N ASP A 294 19.29 -13.30 17.04
CA ASP A 294 20.57 -13.80 16.53
C ASP A 294 21.31 -12.73 15.70
N ASP A 295 22.62 -12.55 15.92
CA ASP A 295 23.54 -11.59 15.28
C ASP A 295 22.95 -10.26 14.79
N GLY A 296 22.19 -9.57 15.65
CA GLY A 296 21.57 -8.27 15.33
C GLY A 296 20.26 -8.35 14.55
N ARG A 297 19.56 -9.49 14.60
CA ARG A 297 18.20 -9.70 14.14
C ARG A 297 17.25 -9.82 15.32
N HIS A 298 16.09 -9.18 15.25
CA HIS A 298 15.05 -9.24 16.28
C HIS A 298 14.59 -10.67 16.51
N ALA A 299 14.21 -10.98 17.76
CA ALA A 299 13.39 -12.15 18.05
C ALA A 299 11.99 -11.99 17.42
N TYR A 300 11.26 -13.09 17.30
CA TYR A 300 9.84 -13.05 16.96
C TYR A 300 9.10 -14.30 17.41
N GLU A 301 7.84 -14.14 17.77
CA GLU A 301 6.89 -15.24 17.82
C GLU A 301 6.30 -15.49 16.43
N ARG A 302 6.32 -16.74 15.98
CA ARG A 302 5.58 -17.22 14.81
C ARG A 302 4.47 -18.17 15.26
N THR A 303 3.22 -17.80 15.01
CA THR A 303 2.05 -18.62 15.34
C THR A 303 1.32 -19.03 14.06
N THR A 304 0.92 -20.30 13.96
CA THR A 304 0.22 -20.88 12.80
C THR A 304 -1.08 -21.52 13.24
N ILE A 305 -2.19 -21.11 12.61
CA ILE A 305 -3.52 -21.69 12.80
C ILE A 305 -3.83 -22.57 11.59
N THR A 306 -4.19 -23.82 11.85
CA THR A 306 -4.33 -24.90 10.87
C THR A 306 -5.66 -25.64 11.06
N THR A 307 -6.10 -26.41 10.06
CA THR A 307 -7.33 -27.22 10.10
C THR A 307 -7.05 -28.61 9.49
N GLN A 308 -8.02 -29.52 9.54
CA GLN A 308 -7.85 -30.86 8.94
C GLN A 308 -7.72 -30.82 7.41
N ASP A 309 -8.38 -29.88 6.74
CA ASP A 309 -8.45 -29.81 5.26
C ASP A 309 -7.65 -28.64 4.66
N ALA A 310 -7.46 -27.52 5.37
CA ALA A 310 -6.58 -26.42 4.99
C ALA A 310 -5.30 -26.42 5.87
N PRO A 311 -4.11 -26.71 5.32
CA PRO A 311 -2.90 -26.98 6.09
C PRO A 311 -2.28 -25.75 6.76
N VAL A 312 -2.58 -24.54 6.29
CA VAL A 312 -2.40 -23.27 7.01
C VAL A 312 -3.57 -22.37 6.64
N LEU A 313 -4.22 -21.80 7.66
CA LEU A 313 -5.32 -20.84 7.52
C LEU A 313 -4.84 -19.42 7.80
N VAL A 314 -4.16 -19.25 8.93
CA VAL A 314 -3.51 -18.01 9.35
C VAL A 314 -2.07 -18.33 9.76
N GLU A 315 -1.14 -17.50 9.33
CA GLU A 315 0.25 -17.50 9.77
C GLU A 315 0.57 -16.09 10.28
N SER A 316 0.95 -15.94 11.55
CA SER A 316 1.21 -14.64 12.18
C SER A 316 2.64 -14.56 12.72
N TYR A 317 3.20 -13.36 12.63
CA TYR A 317 4.50 -13.00 13.17
C TYR A 317 4.35 -11.77 14.06
N LEU A 318 4.69 -11.88 15.34
CA LEU A 318 4.88 -10.75 16.24
C LEU A 318 6.40 -10.59 16.45
N VAL A 319 6.93 -9.42 16.12
CA VAL A 319 8.37 -9.15 16.12
C VAL A 319 8.73 -8.24 17.29
N ASP A 320 9.53 -8.78 18.21
CA ASP A 320 10.12 -8.09 19.36
C ASP A 320 10.90 -6.83 18.90
N ASP A 321 10.95 -5.78 19.74
CA ASP A 321 11.66 -4.50 19.50
C ASP A 321 11.33 -3.75 18.19
N MET A 322 10.37 -4.22 17.38
CA MET A 322 10.00 -3.62 16.09
C MET A 322 8.83 -2.64 16.20
N GLY A 323 8.97 -1.45 15.62
CA GLY A 323 7.90 -0.45 15.47
C GLY A 323 7.13 -0.53 14.13
N HIS A 324 6.50 0.58 13.73
CA HIS A 324 5.70 0.68 12.50
C HIS A 324 6.53 0.65 11.20
N ALA A 325 7.01 -0.54 10.82
CA ALA A 325 7.91 -0.74 9.68
C ALA A 325 7.61 -2.03 8.91
N TRP A 326 8.12 -2.11 7.67
CA TRP A 326 8.27 -3.36 6.94
C TRP A 326 9.62 -4.00 7.32
N PRO A 327 9.66 -5.21 7.90
CA PRO A 327 10.92 -5.83 8.24
C PRO A 327 11.57 -6.54 7.05
N GLY A 328 12.89 -6.41 6.93
CA GLY A 328 13.71 -7.10 5.94
C GLY A 328 15.08 -6.46 5.79
N PRO A 329 16.15 -7.26 5.60
CA PRO A 329 17.52 -6.76 5.68
C PRO A 329 17.87 -5.75 4.58
N ASP A 330 17.33 -5.95 3.37
CA ASP A 330 17.71 -5.22 2.15
C ASP A 330 16.79 -4.02 1.82
N GLY A 331 15.74 -3.77 2.62
CA GLY A 331 14.71 -2.77 2.30
C GLY A 331 15.18 -1.31 2.40
N GLU A 332 14.86 -0.48 1.40
CA GLU A 332 15.10 0.97 1.40
C GLU A 332 13.82 1.80 1.66
N GLY A 333 13.84 2.68 2.65
CA GLY A 333 12.77 3.65 2.87
C GLY A 333 12.90 4.48 4.15
N LEU A 334 11.79 5.07 4.57
CA LEU A 334 11.60 5.67 5.89
C LEU A 334 10.85 4.73 6.87
N PHE A 335 10.42 3.57 6.40
CA PHE A 335 9.54 2.63 7.09
C PHE A 335 10.06 1.18 6.95
N THR A 336 11.36 1.00 7.16
CA THR A 336 12.08 -0.27 7.02
C THR A 336 12.78 -0.62 8.32
N ASP A 337 12.62 -1.86 8.78
CA ASP A 337 13.41 -2.42 9.89
C ASP A 337 14.35 -3.49 9.32
N HIS A 338 15.66 -3.33 9.53
CA HIS A 338 16.67 -4.23 8.96
C HIS A 338 16.98 -5.45 9.85
N ALA A 339 16.50 -5.45 11.11
CA ALA A 339 16.73 -6.49 12.10
C ALA A 339 15.57 -7.49 12.16
N GLY A 340 14.32 -7.05 11.97
CA GLY A 340 13.15 -7.93 11.85
C GLY A 340 13.26 -8.97 10.72
N PRO A 341 12.42 -10.02 10.70
CA PRO A 341 12.46 -11.08 9.69
C PRO A 341 12.25 -10.57 8.26
N ASP A 342 12.73 -11.28 7.25
CA ASP A 342 12.52 -10.90 5.83
C ASP A 342 11.05 -11.10 5.41
N ALA A 343 10.21 -10.07 5.60
CA ALA A 343 8.80 -10.11 5.26
C ALA A 343 8.56 -10.38 3.77
N SER A 344 9.49 -9.98 2.88
CA SER A 344 9.35 -10.21 1.44
C SER A 344 9.58 -11.68 1.09
N ALA A 345 10.57 -12.33 1.69
CA ALA A 345 10.75 -13.77 1.60
C ALA A 345 9.58 -14.55 2.23
N LEU A 346 9.05 -14.09 3.37
CA LEU A 346 7.88 -14.69 4.02
C LEU A 346 6.60 -14.58 3.17
N VAL A 347 6.32 -13.40 2.58
CA VAL A 347 5.19 -13.19 1.67
C VAL A 347 5.29 -14.12 0.47
N TRP A 348 6.46 -14.25 -0.15
CA TRP A 348 6.65 -15.15 -1.28
C TRP A 348 6.51 -16.62 -0.89
N ASP A 349 7.09 -17.03 0.25
CA ASP A 349 6.95 -18.40 0.76
C ASP A 349 5.50 -18.76 1.07
N PHE A 350 4.74 -17.82 1.64
CA PHE A 350 3.31 -17.98 1.89
C PHE A 350 2.50 -18.01 0.60
N ALA A 351 2.80 -17.13 -0.37
CA ALA A 351 2.13 -17.09 -1.67
C ALA A 351 2.33 -18.39 -2.47
N ARG A 352 3.59 -18.83 -2.64
CA ARG A 352 3.93 -20.04 -3.41
C ARG A 352 3.38 -21.33 -2.79
N ARG A 353 3.10 -21.35 -1.48
CA ARG A 353 2.44 -22.46 -0.77
C ARG A 353 0.94 -22.55 -1.00
N HIS A 354 0.29 -21.45 -1.39
CA HIS A 354 -1.17 -21.32 -1.39
C HIS A 354 -1.73 -20.80 -2.72
N PRO A 355 -1.58 -21.54 -3.83
CA PRO A 355 -2.43 -21.32 -5.00
C PRO A 355 -3.91 -21.50 -4.62
N ARG A 356 -4.82 -20.74 -5.24
CA ARG A 356 -6.28 -20.87 -5.04
C ARG A 356 -6.82 -22.25 -5.48
N GLY A 357 -6.04 -22.98 -6.28
CA GLY A 357 -6.49 -24.16 -7.02
C GLY A 357 -7.29 -23.77 -8.26
N PRO A 358 -7.42 -24.67 -9.24
CA PRO A 358 -8.24 -24.42 -10.42
C PRO A 358 -9.71 -24.25 -10.01
N SER A 359 -10.38 -23.24 -10.56
CA SER A 359 -11.83 -23.09 -10.42
C SER A 359 -12.57 -24.24 -11.13
N GLU A 360 -13.49 -24.91 -10.42
CA GLU A 360 -14.40 -25.94 -10.96
C GLU A 360 -15.47 -25.38 -11.92
#